data_AF-A0A645CA63-F1
#
_entry.id   AF-A0A645CA63-F1
#
_cell.length_a   1.000
_cell.length_b   1.000
_cell.length_c   1.000
_cell.angle_alpha   90.00
_cell.angle_beta   90.00
_cell.angle_gamma   90.00
#
_symmetry.space_group_name_H-M   'P 1'
#
loop_
_entity.id
_entity.type
_entity.pdbx_description
1 polymer ?
#
loop_
_entity_poly.entity_id
_entity_poly.type
_entity_poly.pdbx_seq_one_letter_code
_entity_poly.pdbx_strand_id
1 'polypeptide(L)'
;METYRLKNIIILTLILVNAFLLGTLGMRQAQQVASQRQATEELVKLFADEGVTLSEASVSFDPPPAALTLERDTAAERAVAATFLGSELTAADEGGGILTYTSDLGRAVFRASGAFEITGELGRNPSALGQQFCRNHGCEFRDEWFDASGSGTVTVRQLCQGYPVEDCSVTFLAENNVLHSVSGTFLPSGPTVSQSDNLLTASTALTTFLEARRTSGAVVSAVTGLYPCYELQNTASALTLTPTWCVVTDTVDYYVNCSTGAVTHA
;
A
#
# COMPACT_ATOMS: atom_id res chain seq x y z
N MET A 1 -41.60 -35.90 33.76
CA MET A 1 -42.08 -34.57 33.33
C MET A 1 -41.15 -33.41 33.72
N GLU A 2 -40.16 -33.59 34.62
CA GLU A 2 -39.22 -32.53 35.02
C GLU A 2 -38.16 -32.16 33.97
N THR A 3 -37.75 -33.11 33.13
CA THR A 3 -36.73 -32.90 32.07
C THR A 3 -37.16 -31.91 30.99
N TYR A 4 -38.45 -31.85 30.64
CA TYR A 4 -38.97 -30.87 29.68
C TYR A 4 -38.98 -29.44 30.24
N ARG A 5 -39.26 -29.28 31.54
CA ARG A 5 -39.20 -27.97 32.21
C ARG A 5 -37.77 -27.46 32.32
N LEU A 6 -36.82 -28.33 32.67
CA LEU A 6 -35.41 -27.98 32.74
C LEU A 6 -34.85 -27.55 31.37
N LYS A 7 -35.19 -28.28 30.30
CA LYS A 7 -34.75 -27.95 28.94
C LYS A 7 -35.31 -26.62 28.46
N ASN A 8 -36.58 -26.31 28.78
CA ASN A 8 -37.18 -25.01 28.48
C ASN A 8 -36.53 -23.86 29.25
N ILE A 9 -36.19 -24.07 30.53
CA ILE A 9 -35.52 -23.05 31.35
C ILE A 9 -34.11 -22.77 30.79
N ILE A 10 -33.37 -23.81 30.40
CA ILE A 10 -32.04 -23.67 29.77
C ILE A 10 -32.12 -22.95 28.43
N ILE A 11 -33.11 -23.27 27.58
CA ILE A 11 -33.29 -22.58 26.28
C ILE A 11 -33.65 -21.11 26.51
N LEU A 12 -34.52 -20.82 27.47
CA LEU A 12 -34.95 -19.45 27.79
C LEU A 12 -33.79 -18.60 28.29
N THR A 13 -32.94 -19.13 29.19
CA THR A 13 -31.77 -18.41 29.67
C THR A 13 -30.75 -18.17 28.56
N LEU A 14 -30.52 -19.16 27.67
CA LEU A 14 -29.61 -19.00 26.53
C LEU A 14 -30.07 -17.88 25.58
N ILE A 15 -31.38 -17.82 25.27
CA ILE A 15 -31.97 -16.76 24.43
C ILE A 15 -31.81 -15.39 25.09
N LEU A 16 -32.06 -15.30 26.40
CA LEU A 16 -31.99 -14.03 27.14
C LEU A 16 -30.55 -13.51 27.21
N VAL A 17 -29.57 -14.38 27.45
CA VAL A 17 -28.15 -14.02 27.43
C VAL A 17 -27.72 -13.56 26.04
N ASN A 18 -28.09 -14.29 24.98
CA ASN A 18 -27.75 -13.89 23.61
C ASN A 18 -28.41 -12.57 23.19
N ALA A 19 -29.65 -12.33 23.60
CA ALA A 19 -30.34 -11.06 23.35
C ALA A 19 -29.67 -9.89 24.09
N PHE A 20 -29.20 -10.11 25.32
CA PHE A 20 -28.45 -9.11 26.08
C PHE A 20 -27.08 -8.83 25.46
N LEU A 21 -26.35 -9.86 25.02
CA LEU A 21 -25.09 -9.71 24.28
C LEU A 21 -25.29 -8.92 22.98
N LEU A 22 -26.35 -9.22 22.20
CA LEU A 22 -26.69 -8.47 20.99
C LEU A 22 -27.03 -7.01 21.29
N GLY A 23 -27.84 -6.75 22.33
CA GLY A 23 -28.19 -5.40 22.74
C GLY A 23 -26.98 -4.57 23.15
N THR A 24 -26.07 -5.15 23.93
CA THR A 24 -24.83 -4.47 24.37
C THR A 24 -23.86 -4.24 23.21
N LEU A 25 -23.71 -5.20 22.29
CA LEU A 25 -22.92 -5.04 21.07
C LEU A 25 -23.50 -3.92 20.18
N GLY A 26 -24.81 -3.90 19.98
CA GLY A 26 -25.50 -2.88 19.19
C GLY A 26 -25.36 -1.48 19.78
N MET A 27 -25.48 -1.34 21.10
CA MET A 27 -25.25 -0.05 21.78
C MET A 27 -23.81 0.42 21.64
N ARG A 28 -22.82 -0.48 21.79
CA ARG A 28 -21.40 -0.14 21.60
C ARG A 28 -21.11 0.32 20.19
N GLN A 29 -21.65 -0.37 19.19
CA GLN A 29 -21.47 -0.01 17.79
C GLN A 29 -22.12 1.35 17.47
N ALA A 30 -23.33 1.60 17.98
CA ALA A 30 -24.00 2.89 17.82
C ALA A 30 -23.23 4.04 18.49
N GLN A 31 -22.69 3.80 19.68
CA GLN A 31 -21.83 4.78 20.38
C GLN A 31 -20.55 5.06 19.61
N GLN A 32 -19.91 4.03 19.05
CA GLN A 32 -18.69 4.19 18.26
C GLN A 32 -18.91 5.04 17.02
N VAL A 33 -19.98 4.76 16.25
CA VAL A 33 -20.34 5.56 15.06
C VAL A 33 -20.66 7.00 15.44
N ALA A 34 -21.40 7.23 16.53
CA ALA A 34 -21.69 8.58 17.00
C ALA A 34 -20.42 9.34 17.40
N SER A 35 -19.49 8.69 18.11
CA SER A 35 -18.22 9.32 18.49
C SER A 35 -17.32 9.64 17.29
N GLN A 36 -17.28 8.75 16.29
CA GLN A 36 -16.50 8.98 15.07
C GLN A 36 -17.06 10.16 14.29
N ARG A 37 -18.38 10.22 14.12
CA ARG A 37 -19.05 11.34 13.46
C ARG A 37 -18.74 12.67 14.16
N GLN A 38 -18.85 12.72 15.49
CA GLN A 38 -18.54 13.93 16.25
C GLN A 38 -17.08 14.35 16.05
N ALA A 39 -16.14 13.40 16.11
CA ALA A 39 -14.73 13.67 15.87
C ALA A 39 -14.47 14.20 14.43
N THR A 40 -15.14 13.65 13.42
CA THR A 40 -15.08 14.17 12.04
C THR A 40 -15.60 15.60 11.96
N GLU A 41 -16.76 15.89 12.55
CA GLU A 41 -17.35 17.24 12.56
C GLU A 41 -16.43 18.25 13.24
N GLU A 42 -15.77 17.86 14.33
CA GLU A 42 -14.78 18.69 15.03
C GLU A 42 -13.52 18.92 14.18
N LEU A 43 -13.02 17.89 13.49
CA LEU A 43 -11.88 18.03 12.56
C LEU A 43 -12.22 18.94 11.40
N VAL A 44 -13.38 18.80 10.77
CA VAL A 44 -13.80 19.67 9.66
C VAL A 44 -13.89 21.12 10.09
N LYS A 45 -14.41 21.40 11.30
CA LYS A 45 -14.42 22.77 11.85
C LYS A 45 -13.02 23.31 12.06
N LEU A 46 -12.12 22.51 12.64
CA LEU A 46 -10.73 22.90 12.86
C LEU A 46 -10.03 23.26 11.54
N PHE A 47 -10.23 22.47 10.49
CA PHE A 47 -9.69 22.74 9.15
C PHE A 47 -10.30 24.02 8.55
N ALA A 48 -11.62 24.19 8.68
CA ALA A 48 -12.33 25.36 8.16
C ALA A 48 -11.86 26.67 8.84
N ASP A 49 -11.60 26.64 10.15
CA ASP A 49 -11.06 27.77 10.90
C ASP A 49 -9.65 28.18 10.41
N GLU A 50 -8.88 27.22 9.88
CA GLU A 50 -7.56 27.44 9.26
C GLU A 50 -7.64 27.75 7.75
N GLY A 51 -8.86 27.94 7.22
CA GLY A 51 -9.12 28.25 5.81
C GLY A 51 -8.90 27.07 4.85
N VAL A 52 -8.94 25.83 5.36
CA VAL A 52 -8.79 24.60 4.57
C VAL A 52 -10.11 23.84 4.55
N THR A 53 -10.56 23.44 3.37
CA THR A 53 -11.74 22.58 3.26
C THR A 53 -11.34 21.12 3.47
N LEU A 54 -11.95 20.43 4.42
CA LEU A 54 -11.78 18.99 4.64
C LEU A 54 -13.06 18.25 4.27
N SER A 55 -12.96 17.28 3.36
CA SER A 55 -14.07 16.39 3.02
C SER A 55 -14.30 15.36 4.12
N GLU A 56 -15.52 15.29 4.68
CA GLU A 56 -15.89 14.30 5.71
C GLU A 56 -15.68 12.86 5.22
N ALA A 57 -15.96 12.60 3.94
CA ALA A 57 -15.80 11.28 3.32
C ALA A 57 -14.33 10.86 3.21
N SER A 58 -13.41 11.81 3.33
CA SER A 58 -11.97 11.56 3.26
C SER A 58 -11.41 11.17 4.64
N VAL A 59 -12.12 11.38 5.74
CA VAL A 59 -11.66 11.03 7.08
C VAL A 59 -11.95 9.55 7.36
N SER A 60 -10.92 8.71 7.26
CA SER A 60 -10.96 7.33 7.77
C SER A 60 -10.58 7.28 9.25
N PHE A 61 -11.12 6.33 10.01
CA PHE A 61 -10.69 6.01 11.37
C PHE A 61 -10.08 4.61 11.47
N ASP A 62 -9.83 3.97 10.33
CA ASP A 62 -9.18 2.67 10.31
C ASP A 62 -7.75 2.81 10.84
N PRO A 63 -7.26 1.81 11.61
CA PRO A 63 -5.88 1.84 12.06
C PRO A 63 -4.94 1.80 10.86
N PRO A 64 -3.81 2.53 10.90
CA PRO A 64 -2.79 2.40 9.87
C PRO A 64 -2.25 0.97 9.87
N PRO A 65 -1.71 0.51 8.73
CA PRO A 65 -1.12 -0.82 8.67
C PRO A 65 0.15 -0.88 9.52
N ALA A 66 0.52 -2.08 9.95
CA ALA A 66 1.74 -2.27 10.74
C ALA A 66 3.00 -2.06 9.87
N ALA A 67 4.11 -1.67 10.51
CA ALA A 67 5.41 -1.63 9.84
C ALA A 67 5.85 -3.03 9.41
N LEU A 68 6.51 -3.11 8.25
CA LEU A 68 6.93 -4.38 7.67
C LEU A 68 8.43 -4.39 7.39
N THR A 69 9.05 -5.54 7.59
CA THR A 69 10.41 -5.85 7.11
C THR A 69 10.32 -6.92 6.04
N LEU A 70 11.03 -6.70 4.93
CA LEU A 70 11.11 -7.56 3.78
C LEU A 70 12.55 -8.06 3.65
N GLU A 71 12.71 -9.38 3.62
CA GLU A 71 13.99 -10.01 3.32
C GLU A 71 14.12 -10.26 1.83
N ARG A 72 15.34 -10.13 1.31
CA ARG A 72 15.62 -10.37 -0.09
C ARG A 72 15.41 -11.85 -0.43
N ASP A 73 14.56 -12.11 -1.42
CA ASP A 73 14.29 -13.46 -1.92
C ASP A 73 14.85 -13.63 -3.33
N THR A 74 16.06 -14.21 -3.42
CA THR A 74 16.75 -14.45 -4.69
C THR A 74 16.08 -15.53 -5.55
N ALA A 75 15.28 -16.41 -4.94
CA ALA A 75 14.50 -17.39 -5.69
C ALA A 75 13.30 -16.72 -6.38
N ALA A 76 12.63 -15.79 -5.69
CA ALA A 76 11.59 -14.96 -6.30
C ALA A 76 12.15 -14.05 -7.40
N GLU A 77 13.33 -13.44 -7.21
CA GLU A 77 14.02 -12.67 -8.25
C GLU A 77 14.27 -13.52 -9.51
N ARG A 78 14.78 -14.74 -9.34
CA ARG A 78 14.97 -15.69 -10.46
C ARG A 78 13.65 -16.05 -11.13
N ALA A 79 12.56 -16.24 -10.37
CA ALA A 79 11.25 -16.57 -10.92
C ALA A 79 10.67 -15.42 -11.76
N VAL A 80 10.87 -14.18 -11.31
CA VAL A 80 10.50 -12.96 -12.07
C VAL A 80 11.31 -12.89 -13.35
N ALA A 81 12.64 -13.06 -13.27
CA ALA A 81 13.49 -13.10 -14.47
C ALA A 81 13.02 -14.17 -15.46
N ALA A 82 12.68 -15.37 -14.97
CA ALA A 82 12.25 -16.48 -15.81
C ALA A 82 10.91 -16.24 -16.53
N THR A 83 10.06 -15.39 -15.96
CA THR A 83 8.78 -15.00 -16.58
C THR A 83 8.98 -14.25 -17.89
N PHE A 84 10.05 -13.44 -17.99
CA PHE A 84 10.34 -12.61 -19.17
C PHE A 84 11.44 -13.18 -20.07
N LEU A 85 12.45 -13.82 -19.47
CA LEU A 85 13.65 -14.29 -20.17
C LEU A 85 13.64 -15.81 -20.46
N GLY A 86 12.59 -16.52 -20.02
CA GLY A 86 12.48 -17.97 -20.16
C GLY A 86 13.15 -18.73 -19.01
N SER A 87 12.95 -20.06 -18.97
CA SER A 87 13.43 -20.91 -17.89
C SER A 87 14.94 -21.18 -17.90
N GLU A 88 15.58 -21.07 -19.06
CA GLU A 88 17.01 -21.32 -19.24
C GLU A 88 17.83 -20.06 -18.92
N LEU A 89 18.02 -19.81 -17.63
CA LEU A 89 18.76 -18.66 -17.12
C LEU A 89 20.14 -19.04 -16.59
N THR A 90 21.16 -18.33 -17.07
CA THR A 90 22.48 -18.32 -16.47
C THR A 90 22.55 -17.19 -15.45
N ALA A 91 22.82 -17.55 -14.19
CA ALA A 91 22.94 -16.60 -13.08
C ALA A 91 24.41 -16.26 -12.82
N ALA A 92 24.68 -14.99 -12.54
CA ALA A 92 25.98 -14.49 -12.11
C ALA A 92 25.79 -13.57 -10.89
N ASP A 93 26.60 -13.79 -9.86
CA ASP A 93 26.72 -12.87 -8.72
C ASP A 93 27.90 -11.94 -9.00
N GLU A 94 27.60 -10.67 -9.23
CA GLU A 94 28.58 -9.63 -9.56
C GLU A 94 29.21 -9.04 -8.28
N GLY A 95 28.83 -9.53 -7.10
CA GLY A 95 29.20 -8.96 -5.82
C GLY A 95 28.41 -7.68 -5.50
N GLY A 96 28.60 -7.16 -4.28
CA GLY A 96 27.93 -5.93 -3.83
C GLY A 96 26.39 -6.05 -3.78
N GLY A 97 25.86 -7.27 -3.71
CA GLY A 97 24.42 -7.52 -3.72
C GLY A 97 23.78 -7.38 -5.09
N ILE A 98 24.52 -7.53 -6.19
CA ILE A 98 23.99 -7.49 -7.56
C ILE A 98 23.93 -8.92 -8.12
N LEU A 99 22.73 -9.34 -8.50
CA LEU A 99 22.50 -10.61 -9.19
C LEU A 99 22.06 -10.34 -10.62
N THR A 100 22.71 -10.99 -11.58
CA THR A 100 22.38 -10.90 -12.99
C THR A 100 21.90 -12.25 -13.50
N TYR A 101 20.80 -12.24 -14.25
CA TYR A 101 20.30 -13.40 -14.99
C TYR A 101 20.33 -13.09 -16.49
N THR A 102 20.83 -14.03 -17.29
CA THR A 102 20.96 -13.87 -18.74
C THR A 102 20.38 -15.06 -19.48
N SER A 103 19.79 -14.78 -20.65
CA SER A 103 19.36 -15.76 -21.64
C SER A 103 19.49 -15.17 -23.06
N ASP A 104 19.13 -15.94 -24.08
CA ASP A 104 19.09 -15.49 -25.47
C ASP A 104 18.09 -14.34 -25.70
N LEU A 105 17.10 -14.18 -24.81
CA LEU A 105 16.08 -13.13 -24.91
C LEU A 105 16.54 -11.79 -24.31
N GLY A 106 17.56 -11.79 -23.44
CA GLY A 106 18.03 -10.59 -22.78
C GLY A 106 18.66 -10.79 -21.42
N ARG A 107 18.60 -9.74 -20.58
CA ARG A 107 19.28 -9.66 -19.29
C ARG A 107 18.36 -9.05 -18.22
N ALA A 108 18.39 -9.65 -17.03
CA ALA A 108 17.79 -9.14 -15.81
C ALA A 108 18.87 -8.85 -14.77
N VAL A 109 18.78 -7.71 -14.09
CA VAL A 109 19.68 -7.30 -13.01
C VAL A 109 18.84 -6.96 -11.79
N PHE A 110 19.15 -7.58 -10.65
CA PHE A 110 18.52 -7.34 -9.35
C PHE A 110 19.55 -6.86 -8.34
N ARG A 111 19.19 -5.84 -7.57
CA ARG A 111 20.06 -5.23 -6.56
C ARG A 111 19.50 -5.47 -5.17
N ALA A 112 20.38 -5.54 -4.17
CA ALA A 112 19.98 -5.66 -2.76
C ALA A 112 19.08 -4.51 -2.28
N SER A 113 19.10 -3.36 -2.98
CA SER A 113 18.18 -2.23 -2.78
C SER A 113 16.74 -2.50 -3.18
N GLY A 114 16.42 -3.69 -3.70
CA GLY A 114 15.15 -4.00 -4.35
C GLY A 114 15.07 -3.50 -5.79
N ALA A 115 15.96 -2.61 -6.24
CA ALA A 115 15.94 -2.13 -7.61
C ALA A 115 16.23 -3.25 -8.61
N PHE A 116 15.42 -3.33 -9.67
CA PHE A 116 15.59 -4.30 -10.73
C PHE A 116 15.39 -3.69 -12.12
N GLU A 117 16.01 -4.32 -13.11
CA GLU A 117 15.89 -3.96 -14.50
C GLU A 117 15.99 -5.22 -15.37
N ILE A 118 15.01 -5.42 -16.24
CA ILE A 118 14.98 -6.48 -17.24
C ILE A 118 14.93 -5.80 -18.61
N THR A 119 15.81 -6.21 -19.52
CA THR A 119 15.93 -5.63 -20.87
C THR A 119 16.12 -6.74 -21.89
N GLY A 120 15.51 -6.59 -23.07
CA GLY A 120 15.59 -7.58 -24.14
C GLY A 120 14.41 -7.54 -25.10
N GLU A 121 14.12 -8.67 -25.75
CA GLU A 121 12.84 -8.92 -26.43
C GLU A 121 11.98 -9.82 -25.54
N LEU A 122 11.29 -9.22 -24.57
CA LEU A 122 10.65 -9.91 -23.44
C LEU A 122 9.31 -10.58 -23.80
N GLY A 123 8.86 -10.42 -25.04
CA GLY A 123 7.66 -11.06 -25.58
C GLY A 123 6.66 -10.08 -26.21
N ARG A 124 5.67 -10.65 -26.90
CA ARG A 124 4.57 -9.90 -27.52
C ARG A 124 3.41 -9.70 -26.55
N ASN A 125 2.51 -8.76 -26.87
CA ASN A 125 1.35 -8.40 -26.07
C ASN A 125 1.76 -7.84 -24.69
N PRO A 126 2.45 -6.68 -24.67
CA PRO A 126 3.05 -6.12 -23.46
C PRO A 126 2.01 -5.83 -22.37
N SER A 127 0.76 -5.49 -22.73
CA SER A 127 -0.34 -5.32 -21.76
C SER A 127 -0.63 -6.60 -20.98
N ALA A 128 -0.64 -7.76 -21.63
CA ALA A 128 -0.93 -9.04 -20.97
C ALA A 128 0.20 -9.44 -20.02
N LEU A 129 1.45 -9.21 -20.44
CA LEU A 129 2.65 -9.46 -19.63
C LEU A 129 2.68 -8.56 -18.39
N GLY A 130 2.45 -7.26 -18.57
CA GLY A 130 2.40 -6.29 -17.47
C GLY A 130 1.27 -6.61 -16.49
N GLN A 131 0.06 -6.89 -16.98
CA GLN A 131 -1.06 -7.29 -16.11
C GLN A 131 -0.79 -8.60 -15.37
N GLN A 132 -0.13 -9.57 -16.00
CA GLN A 132 0.27 -10.81 -15.32
C GLN A 132 1.27 -10.54 -14.20
N PHE A 133 2.27 -9.70 -14.46
CA PHE A 133 3.22 -9.27 -13.44
C PHE A 133 2.50 -8.62 -12.25
N CYS A 134 1.60 -7.66 -12.50
CA CYS A 134 0.85 -6.96 -11.46
C CYS A 134 -0.06 -7.89 -10.65
N ARG A 135 -0.68 -8.89 -11.28
CA ARG A 135 -1.49 -9.91 -10.57
C ARG A 135 -0.65 -10.77 -9.63
N ASN A 136 0.59 -11.09 -10.02
CA ASN A 136 1.45 -11.97 -9.24
C ASN A 136 2.20 -11.23 -8.13
N HIS A 137 2.54 -9.95 -8.34
CA HIS A 137 3.44 -9.19 -7.45
C HIS A 137 2.79 -7.99 -6.77
N GLY A 138 1.51 -7.69 -7.04
CA GLY A 138 0.77 -6.63 -6.37
C GLY A 138 1.10 -5.24 -6.92
N CYS A 139 0.33 -4.80 -7.90
CA CYS A 139 0.37 -3.41 -8.38
C CYS A 139 -1.03 -2.87 -8.57
N GLU A 140 -1.15 -1.55 -8.63
CA GLU A 140 -2.38 -0.88 -9.02
C GLU A 140 -2.76 -1.25 -10.46
N PHE A 141 -4.03 -1.61 -10.66
CA PHE A 141 -4.54 -1.96 -11.97
C PHE A 141 -4.77 -0.70 -12.80
N ARG A 142 -4.46 -0.79 -14.10
CA ARG A 142 -4.79 0.22 -15.10
C ARG A 142 -5.64 -0.40 -16.20
N ASP A 143 -6.68 0.32 -16.61
CA ASP A 143 -7.54 -0.06 -17.73
C ASP A 143 -6.80 0.09 -19.06
N GLU A 144 -6.01 1.16 -19.20
CA GLU A 144 -5.19 1.45 -20.38
C GLU A 144 -3.70 1.28 -20.06
N TRP A 145 -3.02 0.53 -20.91
CA TRP A 145 -1.58 0.26 -20.80
C TRP A 145 -0.84 0.98 -21.92
N PHE A 146 -0.87 0.44 -23.13
CA PHE A 146 -0.13 0.98 -24.27
C PHE A 146 -1.06 1.62 -25.30
N ASP A 147 -0.49 2.33 -26.27
CA ASP A 147 -1.24 2.88 -27.39
C ASP A 147 -1.82 1.77 -28.30
N ALA A 148 -2.57 2.17 -29.34
CA ALA A 148 -3.18 1.23 -30.27
C ALA A 148 -2.18 0.35 -31.05
N SER A 149 -0.90 0.74 -31.10
CA SER A 149 0.18 -0.04 -31.72
C SER A 149 0.87 -0.99 -30.72
N GLY A 150 0.51 -0.92 -29.43
CA GLY A 150 1.19 -1.63 -28.34
C GLY A 150 2.52 -1.01 -27.97
N SER A 151 2.68 0.30 -28.17
CA SER A 151 3.91 1.05 -27.86
C SER A 151 3.70 2.05 -26.73
N GLY A 152 4.79 2.45 -26.08
CA GLY A 152 4.81 3.47 -25.04
C GLY A 152 5.41 3.01 -23.72
N THR A 153 5.29 3.87 -22.71
CA THR A 153 5.79 3.64 -21.37
C THR A 153 4.63 3.65 -20.38
N VAL A 154 4.57 2.63 -19.53
CA VAL A 154 3.53 2.48 -18.50
C VAL A 154 4.19 2.35 -17.15
N THR A 155 3.84 3.23 -16.22
CA THR A 155 4.29 3.13 -14.84
C THR A 155 3.10 2.82 -13.93
N VAL A 156 3.25 1.78 -13.12
CA VAL A 156 2.26 1.34 -12.13
C VAL A 156 2.87 1.39 -10.74
N ARG A 157 2.09 1.84 -9.77
CA ARG A 157 2.49 1.84 -8.35
C ARG A 157 2.34 0.44 -7.77
N GLN A 158 3.27 0.05 -6.90
CA GLN A 158 3.20 -1.23 -6.21
C GLN A 158 2.32 -1.18 -4.96
N LEU A 159 1.73 -2.33 -4.65
CA LEU A 159 0.87 -2.53 -3.49
C LEU A 159 1.51 -3.56 -2.56
N CYS A 160 1.53 -3.28 -1.25
CA CYS A 160 1.87 -4.25 -0.23
C CYS A 160 0.68 -4.45 0.71
N GLN A 161 0.20 -5.68 0.85
CA GLN A 161 -1.02 -6.01 1.61
C GLN A 161 -2.25 -5.16 1.22
N GLY A 162 -2.32 -4.71 -0.04
CA GLY A 162 -3.40 -3.85 -0.56
C GLY A 162 -3.18 -2.35 -0.36
N TYR A 163 -2.12 -1.94 0.34
CA TYR A 163 -1.78 -0.53 0.53
C TYR A 163 -0.74 -0.06 -0.50
N PRO A 164 -0.88 1.16 -1.07
CA PRO A 164 0.12 1.73 -1.96
C PRO A 164 1.46 1.92 -1.26
N VAL A 165 2.54 1.62 -1.98
CA VAL A 165 3.90 1.91 -1.55
C VAL A 165 4.41 3.11 -2.34
N GLU A 166 4.63 4.22 -1.64
CA GLU A 166 5.13 5.47 -2.18
C GLU A 166 6.59 5.31 -2.64
N ASP A 167 6.95 6.03 -3.71
CA ASP A 167 8.22 5.89 -4.45
C ASP A 167 8.55 4.47 -4.94
N CYS A 168 7.58 3.57 -4.92
CA CYS A 168 7.74 2.19 -5.38
C CYS A 168 6.84 1.94 -6.59
N SER A 169 7.45 1.95 -7.76
CA SER A 169 6.76 1.74 -9.03
C SER A 169 7.50 0.74 -9.92
N VAL A 170 6.77 0.21 -10.88
CA VAL A 170 7.30 -0.61 -11.97
C VAL A 170 6.93 0.05 -13.28
N THR A 171 7.93 0.21 -14.14
CA THR A 171 7.82 0.83 -15.45
C THR A 171 8.04 -0.22 -16.53
N PHE A 172 7.10 -0.28 -17.47
CA PHE A 172 7.11 -1.14 -18.64
C PHE A 172 7.32 -0.30 -19.88
N LEU A 173 8.27 -0.68 -20.72
CA LEU A 173 8.53 -0.03 -22.00
C LEU A 173 8.29 -1.03 -23.12
N ALA A 174 7.40 -0.67 -24.06
CA ALA A 174 7.10 -1.48 -25.22
C ALA A 174 7.18 -0.67 -26.51
N GLU A 175 7.51 -1.35 -27.59
CA GLU A 175 7.54 -0.80 -28.94
C GLU A 175 7.02 -1.83 -29.93
N ASN A 176 6.16 -1.42 -30.87
CA ASN A 176 5.62 -2.28 -31.93
C ASN A 176 5.02 -3.61 -31.39
N ASN A 177 4.28 -3.52 -30.28
CA ASN A 177 3.66 -4.65 -29.57
C ASN A 177 4.65 -5.69 -29.00
N VAL A 178 5.91 -5.29 -28.77
CA VAL A 178 6.95 -6.08 -28.10
C VAL A 178 7.39 -5.36 -26.82
N LEU A 179 7.43 -6.09 -25.71
CA LEU A 179 7.94 -5.56 -24.44
C LEU A 179 9.46 -5.59 -24.46
N HIS A 180 10.09 -4.44 -24.23
CA HIS A 180 11.55 -4.30 -24.28
C HIS A 180 12.22 -4.13 -22.93
N SER A 181 11.53 -3.49 -21.98
CA SER A 181 12.07 -3.30 -20.65
C SER A 181 10.99 -3.36 -19.56
N VAL A 182 11.38 -3.91 -18.42
CA VAL A 182 10.64 -3.84 -17.15
C VAL A 182 11.63 -3.42 -16.07
N SER A 183 11.39 -2.30 -15.41
CA SER A 183 12.30 -1.79 -14.38
C SER A 183 11.54 -1.15 -13.23
N GLY A 184 12.15 -1.11 -12.06
CA GLY A 184 11.53 -0.52 -10.88
C GLY A 184 12.13 -1.06 -9.60
N THR A 185 11.33 -1.09 -8.55
CA THR A 185 11.66 -1.76 -7.29
C THR A 185 10.91 -3.10 -7.25
N PHE A 186 11.50 -4.17 -6.74
CA PHE A 186 10.84 -5.44 -6.52
C PHE A 186 10.57 -5.60 -5.03
N LEU A 187 9.31 -5.79 -4.64
CA LEU A 187 8.93 -6.12 -3.28
C LEU A 187 8.88 -7.65 -3.10
N PRO A 188 9.74 -8.24 -2.24
CA PRO A 188 9.69 -9.66 -1.94
C PRO A 188 8.33 -10.10 -1.39
N SER A 189 7.97 -11.35 -1.63
CA SER A 189 6.77 -11.93 -1.04
C SER A 189 7.01 -12.34 0.41
N GLY A 190 6.00 -12.20 1.28
CA GLY A 190 6.07 -12.61 2.68
C GLY A 190 6.72 -11.60 3.62
N PRO A 191 6.21 -10.36 3.72
CA PRO A 191 6.68 -9.40 4.70
C PRO A 191 6.50 -9.93 6.13
N THR A 192 7.48 -9.65 6.99
CA THR A 192 7.37 -9.87 8.43
C THR A 192 6.89 -8.60 9.11
N VAL A 193 5.88 -8.72 9.97
CA VAL A 193 5.39 -7.59 10.77
C VAL A 193 6.45 -7.20 11.78
N SER A 194 6.90 -5.95 11.69
CA SER A 194 7.75 -5.32 12.69
C SER A 194 6.90 -4.83 13.85
N GLN A 195 7.44 -4.87 15.07
CA GLN A 195 6.74 -4.29 16.23
C GLN A 195 6.60 -2.78 16.01
N SER A 196 5.37 -2.32 15.93
CA SER A 196 5.02 -0.90 15.78
C SER A 196 4.03 -0.53 16.88
N ASP A 197 4.55 0.00 17.98
CA ASP A 197 3.73 0.51 19.08
C ASP A 197 3.30 1.95 18.78
N ASN A 198 2.04 2.27 19.09
CA ASN A 198 1.46 3.62 19.04
C ASN A 198 1.52 4.32 17.67
N LEU A 199 1.10 3.65 16.60
CA LEU A 199 0.94 4.29 15.31
C LEU A 199 -0.13 5.40 15.34
N LEU A 200 0.17 6.53 14.71
CA LEU A 200 -0.73 7.67 14.61
C LEU A 200 -2.01 7.30 13.86
N THR A 201 -3.14 7.65 14.44
CA THR A 201 -4.44 7.59 13.76
C THR A 201 -4.54 8.67 12.69
N ALA A 202 -5.45 8.48 11.74
CA ALA A 202 -5.79 9.48 10.73
C ALA A 202 -6.08 10.87 11.29
N SER A 203 -6.85 10.96 12.38
CA SER A 203 -7.15 12.23 13.06
C SER A 203 -5.89 12.96 13.52
N THR A 204 -4.96 12.21 14.14
CA THR A 204 -3.72 12.79 14.64
C THR A 204 -2.82 13.19 13.48
N ALA A 205 -2.73 12.37 12.43
CA ALA A 205 -1.99 12.69 11.21
C ALA A 205 -2.50 13.97 10.54
N LEU A 206 -3.82 14.16 10.44
CA LEU A 206 -4.43 15.38 9.90
C LEU A 206 -4.09 16.62 10.75
N THR A 207 -4.14 16.50 12.09
CA THR A 207 -3.74 17.62 12.97
C THR A 207 -2.24 17.93 12.86
N THR A 208 -1.39 16.92 12.75
CA THR A 208 0.05 17.08 12.55
C THR A 208 0.36 17.74 11.20
N PHE A 209 -0.36 17.37 10.14
CA PHE A 209 -0.28 18.03 8.84
C PHE A 209 -0.68 19.51 8.93
N LEU A 210 -1.79 19.85 9.59
CA LEU A 210 -2.20 21.25 9.77
C LEU A 210 -1.13 22.08 10.48
N GLU A 211 -0.52 21.53 11.52
CA GLU A 211 0.54 22.20 12.27
C GLU A 211 1.80 22.40 11.42
N ALA A 212 2.18 21.39 10.63
CA ALA A 212 3.29 21.50 9.68
C ALA A 212 3.01 22.53 8.57
N ARG A 213 1.78 22.58 8.05
CA ARG A 213 1.33 23.61 7.10
C ARG A 213 1.44 25.01 7.69
N ARG A 214 0.97 25.20 8.93
CA ARG A 214 1.05 26.50 9.64
C ARG A 214 2.50 26.95 9.81
N THR A 215 3.39 26.01 10.15
CA THR A 215 4.81 26.30 10.38
C THR A 215 5.56 26.61 9.08
N SER A 216 5.25 25.89 8.00
CA SER A 216 5.89 26.07 6.68
C SER A 216 5.31 27.23 5.88
N GLY A 217 4.11 27.71 6.21
CA GLY A 217 3.39 28.70 5.41
C GLY A 217 2.85 28.16 4.09
N ALA A 218 2.67 26.83 3.98
CA ALA A 218 2.19 26.20 2.75
C ALA A 218 0.76 26.62 2.39
N VAL A 219 0.55 26.91 1.10
CA VAL A 219 -0.74 27.39 0.57
C VAL A 219 -1.57 26.19 0.10
N VAL A 220 -2.14 25.47 1.07
CA VAL A 220 -3.13 24.41 0.81
C VAL A 220 -4.53 24.96 1.08
N SER A 221 -5.48 24.75 0.17
CA SER A 221 -6.85 25.24 0.31
C SER A 221 -7.88 24.13 0.52
N ALA A 222 -7.56 22.89 0.12
CA ALA A 222 -8.44 21.74 0.34
C ALA A 222 -7.66 20.44 0.57
N VAL A 223 -8.16 19.61 1.48
CA VAL A 223 -7.79 18.19 1.61
C VAL A 223 -8.89 17.36 0.96
N THR A 224 -8.52 16.66 -0.11
CA THR A 224 -9.43 15.91 -0.96
C THR A 224 -9.44 14.43 -0.62
N GLY A 225 -8.37 13.92 -0.01
CA GLY A 225 -8.24 12.51 0.35
C GLY A 225 -7.32 12.29 1.54
N LEU A 226 -7.54 11.17 2.22
CA LEU A 226 -6.62 10.62 3.20
C LEU A 226 -6.64 9.11 3.07
N TYR A 227 -5.48 8.50 2.86
CA TYR A 227 -5.37 7.05 2.81
C TYR A 227 -4.06 6.58 3.46
N PRO A 228 -4.06 5.38 4.06
CA PRO A 228 -2.84 4.77 4.57
C PRO A 228 -2.00 4.22 3.41
N CYS A 229 -0.69 4.41 3.49
CA CYS A 229 0.29 3.96 2.52
C CYS A 229 1.57 3.50 3.24
N TYR A 230 2.52 3.01 2.47
CA TYR A 230 3.86 2.69 2.95
C TYR A 230 4.90 3.58 2.29
N GLU A 231 5.90 3.98 3.05
CA GLU A 231 7.14 4.56 2.52
C GLU A 231 8.22 3.48 2.53
N LEU A 232 8.87 3.26 1.37
CA LEU A 232 9.97 2.31 1.27
C LEU A 232 11.25 2.93 1.82
N GLN A 233 11.75 2.36 2.91
CA GLN A 233 13.06 2.64 3.46
C GLN A 233 14.01 1.51 3.12
N ASN A 234 15.02 1.86 2.33
CA ASN A 234 16.05 0.92 1.91
C ASN A 234 17.27 1.04 2.83
N THR A 235 17.55 -0.02 3.59
CA THR A 235 18.84 -0.21 4.24
C THR A 235 19.64 -1.27 3.47
N ALA A 236 20.96 -1.17 3.44
CA ALA A 236 21.82 -2.05 2.63
C ALA A 236 21.61 -3.57 2.86
N SER A 237 20.96 -3.97 3.96
CA SER A 237 20.71 -5.34 4.36
C SER A 237 19.23 -5.76 4.40
N ALA A 238 18.28 -4.82 4.36
CA ALA A 238 16.85 -5.11 4.43
C ALA A 238 15.99 -3.97 3.87
N LEU A 239 14.87 -4.34 3.25
CA LEU A 239 13.84 -3.40 2.83
C LEU A 239 12.81 -3.27 3.95
N THR A 240 12.56 -2.05 4.39
CA THR A 240 11.56 -1.76 5.43
C THR A 240 10.47 -0.89 4.86
N LEU A 241 9.21 -1.24 5.15
CA LEU A 241 8.04 -0.44 4.78
C LEU A 241 7.52 0.23 6.04
N THR A 242 7.62 1.55 6.06
CA THR A 242 7.15 2.36 7.18
C THR A 242 5.73 2.84 6.89
N PRO A 243 4.76 2.62 7.79
CA PRO A 243 3.40 3.06 7.57
C PRO A 243 3.33 4.58 7.64
N THR A 244 2.59 5.16 6.69
CA THR A 244 2.49 6.59 6.47
C THR A 244 1.06 6.94 6.06
N TRP A 245 0.56 8.09 6.47
CA TRP A 245 -0.68 8.65 5.95
C TRP A 245 -0.39 9.58 4.78
N CYS A 246 -1.00 9.31 3.62
CA CYS A 246 -1.00 10.23 2.49
C CYS A 246 -2.20 11.17 2.60
N VAL A 247 -1.93 12.46 2.77
CA VAL A 247 -2.90 13.55 2.77
C VAL A 247 -2.91 14.14 1.37
N VAL A 248 -3.95 13.83 0.60
CA VAL A 248 -4.13 14.34 -0.77
C VAL A 248 -4.71 15.73 -0.70
N THR A 249 -4.04 16.68 -1.34
CA THR A 249 -4.47 18.09 -1.35
C THR A 249 -4.77 18.60 -2.75
N ASP A 250 -5.17 19.85 -2.86
CA ASP A 250 -5.34 20.56 -4.13
C ASP A 250 -4.01 21.02 -4.78
N THR A 251 -2.89 20.84 -4.08
CA THR A 251 -1.57 21.32 -4.52
C THR A 251 -0.57 20.19 -4.68
N VAL A 252 -0.11 19.61 -3.57
CA VAL A 252 0.81 18.48 -3.50
C VAL A 252 0.34 17.49 -2.44
N ASP A 253 0.76 16.23 -2.59
CA ASP A 253 0.48 15.22 -1.58
C ASP A 253 1.47 15.34 -0.42
N TYR A 254 0.96 15.21 0.80
CA TYR A 254 1.75 15.24 2.02
C TYR A 254 1.76 13.87 2.68
N TYR A 255 2.90 13.50 3.25
CA TYR A 255 3.12 12.21 3.86
C TYR A 255 3.42 12.39 5.34
N VAL A 256 2.60 11.79 6.20
CA VAL A 256 2.78 11.85 7.66
C VAL A 256 3.20 10.47 8.16
N ASN A 257 4.44 10.36 8.60
CA ASN A 257 4.98 9.10 9.11
C ASN A 257 4.21 8.66 10.38
N CYS A 258 3.63 7.48 10.37
CA CYS A 258 2.75 7.03 11.46
C CYS A 258 3.48 6.79 12.78
N SER A 259 4.80 6.61 12.77
CA SER A 259 5.59 6.35 13.98
C SER A 259 6.19 7.62 14.57
N THR A 260 6.63 8.56 13.72
CA THR A 260 7.36 9.76 14.17
C THR A 260 6.54 11.05 14.10
N GLY A 261 5.47 11.07 13.32
CA GLY A 261 4.73 12.30 13.00
C GLY A 261 5.50 13.26 12.10
N ALA A 262 6.63 12.84 11.51
CA ALA A 262 7.35 13.65 10.54
C ALA A 262 6.47 13.86 9.29
N VAL A 263 6.42 15.09 8.80
CA VAL A 263 5.66 15.48 7.61
C VAL A 263 6.61 15.78 6.46
N THR A 264 6.45 15.05 5.35
CA THR A 264 7.13 15.30 4.08
C THR A 264 6.09 15.59 2.99
N HIS A 265 6.54 15.99 1.80
CA HIS A 265 5.67 16.22 0.63
C HIS A 265 6.34 15.65 -0.62
N ALA A 266 5.51 15.30 -1.61
CA ALA A 266 5.95 14.84 -2.93
C ALA A 266 6.67 15.94 -3.74
#